data_AF-A0A7M1Q4N9-F1
#
_entry.id   AF-A0A7M1Q4N9-F1
#
_cell.length_a   1.000
_cell.length_b   1.000
_cell.length_c   1.000
_cell.angle_alpha   90.00
_cell.angle_beta   90.00
_cell.angle_gamma   90.00
#
_symmetry.space_group_name_H-M   'P 1'
#
loop_
_entity.id
_entity.type
_entity.pdbx_description
1 polymer ?
#
loop_
_entity_poly.entity_id
_entity_poly.type
_entity_poly.pdbx_seq_one_letter_code
_entity_poly.pdbx_strand_id
1 'polypeptide(L)'
;MFAYNEIDISILLMGVVIVKVCAMPVKVLAHYSKDGVPKPLRFLVQNNEQEEIVIKNIKVNSIEEIKIRGERVYKYVCQSIIRNQLKLFEMRFYVNQCVWHLFKI
;
A
#
# COMPACT_ATOMS: atom_id res chain seq x y z
N MET A 1 -17.42 6.63 11.07
CA MET A 1 -17.11 5.31 11.67
C MET A 1 -17.09 4.29 10.54
N PHE A 2 -15.95 4.12 9.87
CA PHE A 2 -15.78 3.05 8.88
C PHE A 2 -15.06 1.91 9.60
N ALA A 3 -15.69 0.75 9.66
CA ALA A 3 -15.09 -0.45 10.21
C ALA A 3 -13.88 -0.84 9.33
N TYR A 4 -12.69 -0.64 9.85
CA TYR A 4 -11.49 -1.27 9.32
C TYR A 4 -11.57 -2.72 9.80
N ASN A 5 -12.07 -3.62 8.95
CA ASN A 5 -12.02 -5.04 9.23
C ASN A 5 -10.53 -5.43 9.32
N GLU A 6 -10.14 -5.98 10.46
CA GLU A 6 -8.78 -6.47 10.75
C GLU A 6 -8.38 -7.48 9.66
N ILE A 7 -7.30 -7.15 8.94
CA ILE A 7 -6.71 -8.06 7.96
C ILE A 7 -5.75 -8.95 8.73
N ASP A 8 -5.99 -10.26 8.71
CA ASP A 8 -5.04 -11.22 9.22
C ASP A 8 -3.80 -11.26 8.32
N ILE A 9 -2.77 -10.49 8.67
CA ILE A 9 -1.52 -10.40 7.91
C ILE A 9 -0.80 -11.77 7.86
N SER A 10 -1.12 -12.71 8.76
CA SER A 10 -0.58 -14.08 8.67
C SER A 10 -0.91 -14.78 7.34
N ILE A 11 -1.99 -14.37 6.66
CA ILE A 11 -2.38 -14.88 5.32
C ILE A 11 -1.38 -14.44 4.23
N LEU A 12 -0.84 -13.21 4.31
CA LEU A 12 0.26 -12.74 3.45
C LEU A 12 1.55 -13.55 3.67
N LEU A 13 1.70 -14.10 4.88
CA LEU A 13 2.86 -14.81 5.36
C LEU A 13 2.81 -16.32 5.02
N MET A 14 1.62 -16.92 4.81
CA MET A 14 1.41 -18.37 4.59
C MET A 14 1.19 -18.79 3.12
N GLY A 15 1.31 -17.87 2.15
CA GLY A 15 1.27 -18.21 0.72
C GLY A 15 -0.12 -18.46 0.12
N VAL A 16 -1.19 -18.35 0.93
CA VAL A 16 -2.58 -18.40 0.46
C VAL A 16 -3.02 -16.97 0.11
N VAL A 17 -3.01 -16.59 -1.17
CA VAL A 17 -3.49 -15.27 -1.60
C VAL A 17 -5.01 -15.30 -1.71
N ILE A 18 -5.70 -15.06 -0.59
CA ILE A 18 -7.08 -14.58 -0.61
C ILE A 18 -7.15 -13.42 0.36
N VAL A 19 -6.84 -12.20 -0.09
CA VAL A 19 -7.11 -11.01 0.72
C VAL A 19 -7.85 -9.97 -0.10
N LYS A 20 -9.14 -9.85 0.24
CA LYS A 20 -10.00 -8.73 -0.11
C LYS A 20 -9.57 -7.54 0.76
N VAL A 21 -8.55 -6.79 0.34
CA VAL A 21 -7.98 -5.71 1.17
C VAL A 21 -8.92 -4.50 1.20
N CYS A 22 -9.26 -4.09 2.43
CA CYS A 22 -9.92 -2.83 2.77
C CYS A 22 -8.85 -1.72 2.83
N ALA A 23 -9.20 -0.51 2.37
CA ALA A 23 -8.30 0.64 2.26
C ALA A 23 -7.62 1.04 3.59
N MET A 24 -6.53 0.37 3.94
CA MET A 24 -5.83 0.51 5.22
C MET A 24 -4.78 1.62 5.13
N PRO A 25 -4.80 2.63 6.01
CA PRO A 25 -3.75 3.63 6.05
C PRO A 25 -2.41 3.00 6.48
N VAL A 26 -1.31 3.38 5.83
CA VAL A 26 0.03 2.83 6.09
C VAL A 26 1.08 3.94 6.20
N LYS A 27 2.11 3.70 7.03
CA LYS A 27 3.30 4.57 7.07
C LYS A 27 4.18 4.26 5.86
N VAL A 28 4.60 5.28 5.11
CA VAL A 28 5.38 5.12 3.88
C VAL A 28 6.59 6.04 3.92
N LEU A 29 7.76 5.50 3.53
CA LEU A 29 8.89 6.31 3.08
C LEU A 29 8.77 6.45 1.57
N ALA A 30 8.63 7.68 1.09
CA ALA A 30 8.53 8.01 -0.32
C ALA A 30 9.57 9.05 -0.71
N HIS A 31 9.95 9.06 -1.98
CA HIS A 31 10.72 10.15 -2.58
C HIS A 31 9.84 10.88 -3.60
N TYR A 32 9.97 12.19 -3.69
CA TYR A 32 9.28 12.98 -4.70
C TYR A 32 10.12 13.02 -5.97
N SER A 33 9.51 12.74 -7.12
CA SER A 33 10.14 13.05 -8.40
C SER A 33 10.00 14.54 -8.74
N LYS A 34 10.76 15.00 -9.74
CA LYS A 34 10.78 16.41 -10.17
C LYS A 34 9.41 16.93 -10.65
N ASP A 35 8.51 16.04 -11.03
CA ASP A 35 7.11 16.29 -11.40
C ASP A 35 6.17 16.42 -10.17
N GLY A 36 6.71 16.29 -8.95
CA GLY A 36 5.95 16.43 -7.70
C GLY A 36 5.16 15.18 -7.30
N VAL A 37 5.27 14.07 -8.04
CA VAL A 37 4.56 12.82 -7.72
C VAL A 37 5.38 12.00 -6.72
N PRO A 38 4.84 11.66 -5.53
CA PRO A 38 5.57 10.88 -4.55
C PRO A 38 5.59 9.40 -4.94
N LYS A 39 6.77 8.77 -4.88
CA LYS A 39 6.96 7.36 -5.21
C LYS A 39 7.33 6.57 -3.95
N PRO A 40 6.64 5.48 -3.62
CA PRO A 40 6.91 4.71 -2.40
C PRO A 40 8.20 3.90 -2.55
N LEU A 41 9.02 3.87 -1.50
CA LEU A 41 10.25 3.08 -1.42
C LEU A 41 10.12 1.90 -0.45
N ARG A 42 9.44 2.15 0.68
CA ARG A 42 9.07 1.15 1.69
C ARG A 42 7.82 1.59 2.44
N PHE A 43 7.05 0.64 2.95
CA PHE A 43 5.95 0.91 3.86
C PHE A 43 5.93 -0.08 5.03
N LEU A 44 5.22 0.29 6.08
CA LEU A 44 5.02 -0.53 7.27
C LEU A 44 3.56 -0.98 7.35
N VAL A 45 3.36 -2.25 7.70
CA VAL A 45 2.07 -2.82 8.07
C VAL A 45 2.18 -3.45 9.45
N GLN A 46 1.11 -3.40 10.24
CA GLN A 46 1.07 -4.04 11.56
C GLN A 46 0.35 -5.38 11.46
N ASN A 47 0.97 -6.46 11.95
CA ASN A 47 0.28 -7.74 12.08
C ASN A 47 -0.70 -7.72 13.27
N ASN A 48 -1.42 -8.84 13.49
CA ASN A 48 -2.39 -8.96 14.58
C ASN A 48 -1.75 -8.83 15.98
N GLU A 49 -0.44 -9.12 16.07
CA GLU A 49 0.37 -8.99 17.29
C GLU A 49 0.95 -7.57 17.45
N GLN A 50 0.49 -6.62 16.61
CA GLN A 50 0.93 -5.22 16.55
C GLN A 50 2.40 -5.01 16.15
N GLU A 51 3.09 -6.06 15.71
CA GLU A 51 4.45 -5.96 15.20
C GLU A 51 4.47 -5.26 13.84
N GLU A 52 5.39 -4.32 13.67
CA GLU A 52 5.58 -3.61 12.40
C GLU A 52 6.42 -4.45 11.42
N ILE A 53 5.79 -4.88 10.32
CA ILE A 53 6.43 -5.55 9.20
C ILE A 53 6.79 -4.50 8.14
N VAL A 54 8.08 -4.42 7.79
CA VAL A 54 8.59 -3.47 6.80
C VAL A 54 8.65 -4.13 5.42
N ILE A 55 7.86 -3.64 4.48
CA ILE A 55 7.95 -3.99 3.06
C ILE A 55 8.91 -3.01 2.38
N LYS A 56 10.01 -3.52 1.85
CA LYS A 56 11.11 -2.73 1.24
C LYS A 56 11.19 -2.96 -0.27
N ASN A 57 12.13 -2.28 -0.95
CA ASN A 57 12.47 -2.49 -2.36
C ASN A 57 11.24 -2.43 -3.29
N ILE A 58 10.35 -1.47 -3.04
CA ILE A 58 9.13 -1.32 -3.82
C ILE A 58 9.52 -0.85 -5.23
N LYS A 59 9.06 -1.61 -6.23
CA LYS A 59 9.11 -1.19 -7.63
C LYS A 59 7.71 -0.76 -8.05
N VAL A 60 7.60 0.47 -8.55
CA VAL A 60 6.36 1.01 -9.11
C VAL A 60 6.26 0.56 -10.57
N ASN A 61 5.20 -0.16 -10.92
CA ASN A 61 4.93 -0.63 -12.27
C ASN A 61 4.10 0.40 -13.05
N SER A 62 3.14 1.05 -12.40
CA SER A 62 2.34 2.12 -13.01
C SER A 62 1.85 3.12 -11.97
N ILE A 63 1.57 4.34 -12.44
CA ILE A 63 0.96 5.43 -11.68
C ILE A 63 -0.18 5.99 -12.52
N GLU A 64 -1.35 6.12 -11.93
CA GLU A 64 -2.54 6.72 -12.54
C GLU A 64 -3.11 7.77 -11.59
N GLU A 65 -3.41 8.95 -12.09
CA GLU A 65 -4.17 9.95 -11.33
C GLU A 65 -5.67 9.72 -11.55
N ILE A 66 -6.40 9.51 -10.47
CA ILE A 66 -7.85 9.27 -10.48
C ILE A 66 -8.57 10.27 -9.57
N LYS A 67 -9.87 10.46 -9.80
CA LYS A 67 -10.75 11.20 -8.90
C LYS A 67 -11.66 10.24 -8.14
N ILE A 68 -11.59 10.27 -6.81
CA ILE A 68 -12.51 9.52 -5.94
C ILE A 68 -13.33 10.54 -5.16
N ARG A 69 -14.64 10.61 -5.41
CA ARG A 69 -15.55 11.57 -4.74
C ARG A 69 -15.03 13.03 -4.80
N GLY A 70 -14.46 13.41 -5.94
CA GLY A 70 -13.88 14.75 -6.16
C GLY A 70 -12.45 14.93 -5.64
N GLU A 71 -11.93 13.99 -4.86
CA GLU A 71 -10.56 14.04 -4.37
C GLU A 71 -9.56 13.46 -5.37
N ARG A 72 -8.44 14.16 -5.53
CA ARG A 72 -7.30 13.73 -6.35
C ARG A 72 -6.52 12.63 -5.62
N VAL A 73 -6.41 11.48 -6.27
CA VAL A 73 -5.72 10.30 -5.73
C VAL A 73 -4.75 9.76 -6.77
N TYR A 74 -3.51 9.51 -6.38
CA TYR A 74 -2.61 8.71 -7.20
C TYR A 74 -2.77 7.24 -6.85
N LYS A 75 -3.08 6.42 -7.85
CA LYS A 75 -3.16 4.97 -7.76
C LYS A 75 -1.87 4.38 -8.31
N TYR A 76 -1.21 3.55 -7.51
CA TYR A 76 0.06 2.91 -7.83
C TYR A 76 -0.15 1.41 -7.91
N VAL A 77 0.27 0.80 -9.02
CA VAL A 77 0.49 -0.65 -9.06
C VAL A 77 1.97 -0.88 -8.79
N CYS A 78 2.25 -1.63 -7.74
CA CYS A 78 3.58 -1.85 -7.22
C CYS A 78 3.89 -3.34 -7.12
N GLN A 79 5.17 -3.66 -7.01
CA GLN A 79 5.64 -5.00 -6.67
C GLN A 79 6.81 -4.96 -5.68
N SER A 80 6.95 -6.02 -4.90
CA SER A 80 8.12 -6.26 -4.06
C SER A 80 8.31 -7.75 -3.82
N ILE A 81 9.52 -8.13 -3.39
CA ILE A 81 9.81 -9.46 -2.90
C ILE A 81 9.49 -9.52 -1.41
N ILE A 82 8.48 -10.31 -1.06
CA ILE A 82 8.06 -10.56 0.31
C ILE A 82 8.23 -12.05 0.56
N ARG A 83 9.07 -12.43 1.53
CA ARG A 83 9.40 -13.84 1.82
C ARG A 83 9.80 -14.65 0.58
N ASN A 84 10.70 -14.08 -0.22
CA ASN A 84 11.21 -14.69 -1.46
C ASN A 84 10.16 -14.93 -2.56
N GLN A 85 8.97 -14.32 -2.44
CA GLN A 85 7.93 -14.36 -3.46
C GLN A 85 7.69 -12.96 -4.02
N LEU A 86 7.55 -12.85 -5.34
CA LEU A 86 7.09 -11.62 -5.97
C LEU A 86 5.62 -11.40 -5.64
N LYS A 87 5.30 -10.25 -5.04
CA LYS A 87 3.94 -9.84 -4.72
C LYS A 87 3.63 -8.54 -5.46
N LEU A 88 2.47 -8.51 -6.12
CA LEU A 88 1.89 -7.32 -6.71
C LEU A 88 0.90 -6.72 -5.71
N PHE A 89 0.84 -5.40 -5.63
CA PHE A 89 -0.10 -4.73 -4.73
C PHE A 89 -0.44 -3.33 -5.25
N GLU A 90 -1.59 -2.84 -4.80
CA GLU A 90 -2.08 -1.49 -5.10
C GLU A 90 -1.92 -0.60 -3.88
N MET A 91 -1.27 0.55 -4.06
CA MET A 91 -1.26 1.64 -3.08
C MET A 91 -2.00 2.85 -3.64
N ARG A 92 -2.60 3.64 -2.78
CA ARG A 92 -3.24 4.91 -3.13
C ARG A 92 -2.72 6.03 -2.27
N PHE A 93 -2.31 7.13 -2.89
CA PHE A 93 -1.94 8.36 -2.19
C PHE A 93 -3.02 9.40 -2.39
N TYR A 94 -3.68 9.78 -1.30
CA TYR A 94 -4.69 10.83 -1.28
C TYR A 94 -4.00 12.18 -1.12
N VAL A 95 -4.08 13.02 -2.16
CA VAL A 95 -3.23 14.21 -2.27
C VAL A 95 -3.58 15.25 -1.20
N ASN A 96 -4.86 15.43 -0.89
CA ASN A 96 -5.28 16.50 0.02
C ASN A 96 -4.92 16.19 1.47
N GLN A 97 -5.02 14.92 1.90
CA GLN A 97 -4.63 14.54 3.27
C GLN A 97 -3.17 14.10 3.38
N CYS A 98 -2.47 13.93 2.25
CA CYS A 98 -1.11 13.36 2.21
C CYS A 98 -1.01 11.98 2.88
N VAL A 99 -2.05 11.15 2.74
CA VAL A 99 -2.12 9.81 3.36
C VAL A 99 -1.97 8.72 2.31
N TRP A 100 -1.20 7.70 2.66
CA TRP A 100 -1.07 6.48 1.89
C TRP A 100 -1.99 5.40 2.41
N HIS A 101 -2.68 4.72 1.49
CA HIS A 101 -3.48 3.54 1.77
C HIS A 101 -2.95 2.36 0.96
N LEU A 102 -2.87 1.20 1.60
CA LEU A 102 -2.72 -0.08 0.94
C LEU A 102 -4.13 -0.59 0.58
N PHE A 103 -4.36 -0.83 -0.71
CA PHE A 103 -5.71 -1.10 -1.24
C PHE A 103 -5.93 -2.53 -1.72
N LYS A 104 -4.91 -3.18 -2.28
CA LYS A 104 -4.97 -4.57 -2.75
C LYS A 104 -3.60 -5.22 -2.62
N ILE A 105 -3.53 -6.49 -2.24
CA ILE A 105 -2.34 -7.37 -2.39
C ILE A 105 -2.79 -8.65 -3.09
#